data_AF-A0A356MLU2-F1
#
_entry.id   AF-A0A356MLU2-F1
#
_cell.length_a   1.000
_cell.length_b   1.000
_cell.length_c   1.000
_cell.angle_alpha   90.00
_cell.angle_beta   90.00
_cell.angle_gamma   90.00
#
_symmetry.space_group_name_H-M   'P 1'
#
loop_
_entity.id
_entity.type
_entity.pdbx_description
1 polymer ?
#
loop_
_entity_poly.entity_id
_entity_poly.type
_entity_poly.pdbx_seq_one_letter_code
_entity_poly.pdbx_strand_id
1 'polypeptide(L)' 'MKEKFIKTLFSSVILGLSLVSCGGNKGNSYPKDYSIDTTGASITFWTPFGAEIEGYVESYIQDFENEYGINVELESKG' A
#
# COMPACT_ATOMS: atom_id res chain seq x y z
N MET A 1 -23.54 19.81 -31.62
CA MET A 1 -23.66 20.68 -30.42
C MET A 1 -23.75 19.75 -29.22
N LYS A 2 -22.60 19.45 -28.61
CA LYS A 2 -22.02 20.17 -27.46
C LYS A 2 -22.75 19.82 -26.16
N GLU A 3 -22.04 18.99 -25.39
CA GLU A 3 -21.81 19.11 -23.95
C GLU A 3 -23.01 19.01 -23.01
N LYS A 4 -22.94 18.02 -22.11
CA LYS A 4 -22.73 18.22 -20.66
C LYS A 4 -22.76 16.85 -19.97
N PHE A 5 -21.63 16.38 -19.45
CA PHE A 5 -21.09 16.66 -18.11
C PHE A 5 -21.50 15.57 -17.11
N ILE A 6 -20.52 14.70 -16.82
CA ILE A 6 -20.17 14.21 -15.48
C ILE A 6 -21.32 13.67 -14.62
N LYS A 7 -21.40 12.35 -14.51
CA LYS A 7 -21.65 11.68 -13.22
C LYS A 7 -20.81 10.40 -13.12
N THR A 8 -19.57 10.61 -12.69
CA THR A 8 -18.95 9.88 -11.59
C THR A 8 -19.93 8.98 -10.83
N LEU A 9 -19.78 7.66 -10.97
CA LEU A 9 -20.12 6.73 -9.90
C LEU A 9 -18.99 5.73 -9.77
N PHE A 10 -18.11 6.07 -8.83
CA PHE A 10 -17.14 5.21 -8.17
C PHE A 10 -17.69 3.80 -8.00
N SER A 11 -17.08 2.84 -8.72
CA SER A 11 -17.25 1.42 -8.42
C SER A 11 -16.64 1.20 -7.04
N SER A 12 -17.54 1.10 -6.07
CA SER A 12 -17.24 1.00 -4.65
C SER A 12 -16.79 -0.42 -4.34
N VAL A 13 -15.49 -0.70 -4.50
CA VAL A 13 -14.86 -1.86 -3.87
C VAL A 13 -14.35 -1.42 -2.50
N ILE A 14 -15.29 -1.23 -1.58
CA ILE A 14 -14.99 -1.22 -0.15
C ILE A 14 -15.11 -2.69 0.28
N LEU A 15 -14.01 -3.42 0.19
CA LEU A 15 -13.82 -4.66 0.94
C LEU A 15 -13.71 -4.27 2.42
N GLY A 16 -14.88 -4.11 3.04
CA GLY A 16 -15.02 -3.73 4.43
C GLY A 16 -14.48 -4.84 5.33
N LEU A 17 -13.29 -4.61 5.89
CA LEU A 17 -12.82 -5.27 7.10
C LEU A 17 -13.79 -4.90 8.23
N SER A 18 -14.87 -5.66 8.35
CA SER A 18 -15.89 -5.47 9.39
C SER A 18 -15.36 -6.04 10.70
N LEU A 19 -14.52 -5.25 11.38
CA LEU A 19 -14.20 -5.43 12.79
C LEU A 19 -15.49 -5.18 13.60
N VAL A 20 -16.28 -6.23 13.78
CA VAL A 20 -17.37 -6.28 14.77
C VAL A 20 -16.72 -6.19 16.16
N SER A 21 -16.47 -4.97 16.61
CA SER A 21 -16.14 -4.70 18.02
C SER A 21 -17.45 -4.53 18.77
N CYS A 22 -18.03 -5.65 19.21
CA CYS A 22 -19.14 -5.66 20.15
C CYS A 22 -18.60 -6.09 21.52
N GLY A 23 -18.49 -5.14 22.44
CA GLY A 23 -18.66 -5.35 23.87
C GLY A 23 -17.69 -6.29 24.60
N GLY A 24 -16.76 -5.68 25.34
CA GLY A 24 -16.55 -6.05 26.74
C GLY A 24 -15.76 -7.32 27.03
N ASN A 25 -14.43 -7.21 26.96
CA ASN A 25 -13.57 -7.81 27.98
C ASN A 25 -12.31 -6.96 28.07
N LYS A 26 -12.10 -6.28 29.20
CA LYS A 26 -10.76 -5.82 29.62
C LYS A 26 -9.97 -7.06 30.06
N GLY A 27 -9.79 -8.00 29.13
CA GLY A 27 -8.94 -9.16 29.32
C GLY A 27 -7.52 -8.72 29.05
N ASN A 28 -6.66 -8.88 30.06
CA ASN A 28 -5.21 -8.70 30.05
C ASN A 28 -4.60 -8.40 28.68
N SER A 29 -3.96 -7.24 28.56
CA SER A 29 -3.08 -6.91 27.44
C SER A 29 -1.87 -7.83 27.48
N TYR A 30 -2.05 -9.08 27.04
CA TYR A 30 -0.94 -9.93 26.67
C TYR A 30 -0.19 -9.19 25.54
N PRO A 31 1.15 -9.06 25.58
CA PRO A 31 1.89 -8.60 24.42
C PRO A 31 1.53 -9.54 23.28
N LYS A 32 0.78 -9.02 22.31
CA LYS A 32 0.45 -9.76 21.10
C LYS A 32 1.56 -9.48 20.12
N ASP A 33 2.54 -10.37 20.12
CA ASP A 33 3.58 -10.39 19.09
C ASP A 33 2.94 -10.96 17.83
N TYR A 34 2.70 -10.08 16.86
CA TYR A 34 2.27 -10.48 15.53
C TYR A 34 3.48 -10.55 14.62
N SER A 35 3.66 -11.70 13.97
CA SER A 35 4.60 -11.86 12.86
C SER A 35 3.76 -12.06 11.60
N ILE A 36 4.07 -11.28 10.56
CA ILE A 36 3.41 -11.34 9.27
C ILE A 36 4.51 -11.65 8.26
N ASP A 37 4.33 -12.71 7.48
CA ASP A 37 5.16 -13.00 6.33
C ASP A 37 4.68 -12.12 5.16
N THR A 38 5.56 -11.26 4.69
CA THR A 38 5.31 -10.32 3.59
C THR A 38 5.89 -10.79 2.26
N THR A 39 6.48 -11.99 2.23
CA THR A 39 7.09 -12.54 1.01
C THR A 39 6.03 -12.69 -0.08
N GLY A 40 6.31 -12.16 -1.27
CA GLY A 40 5.39 -12.17 -2.41
C GLY A 40 4.33 -11.06 -2.39
N ALA A 41 4.34 -10.16 -1.41
CA ALA A 41 3.54 -8.94 -1.47
C ALA A 41 4.07 -7.99 -2.56
N SER A 42 3.20 -7.16 -3.13
CA SER A 42 3.60 -6.12 -4.09
C SER A 42 3.09 -4.75 -3.61
N ILE A 43 3.95 -3.75 -3.67
CA ILE A 43 3.62 -2.35 -3.34
C ILE A 43 3.98 -1.44 -4.51
N THR A 44 3.21 -0.37 -4.72
CA THR A 44 3.52 0.66 -5.71
C THR A 44 3.96 1.91 -4.98
N PHE A 45 5.18 2.39 -5.27
CA PHE A 45 5.75 3.58 -4.67
C PHE A 45 5.77 4.71 -5.69
N TRP A 46 5.18 5.84 -5.31
CA TRP A 46 5.10 7.03 -6.17
C TRP A 46 6.09 8.08 -5.73
N THR A 47 6.86 8.58 -6.69
CA THR A 47 7.84 9.64 -6.45
C THR A 47 7.62 10.84 -7.38
N PRO A 48 7.68 12.08 -6.87
CA PRO A 48 7.67 13.28 -7.70
C PRO A 48 9.05 13.62 -8.26
N PHE A 49 10.08 12.82 -7.93
CA PHE A 49 11.45 13.04 -8.38
C PHE A 49 11.61 12.55 -9.82
N GLY A 50 12.25 13.35 -10.67
CA GLY A 50 12.58 12.95 -12.04
C GLY A 50 13.69 11.90 -12.10
N ALA A 51 14.00 11.44 -13.33
CA ALA A 51 14.90 10.33 -13.63
C ALA A 51 16.28 10.37 -12.93
N GLU A 52 16.75 11.55 -12.51
CA GLU A 52 18.02 11.74 -11.81
C GLU A 52 18.09 11.05 -10.43
N ILE A 53 16.94 10.86 -9.77
CA ILE A 53 16.85 10.24 -8.44
C ILE A 53 16.49 8.76 -8.54
N GLU A 54 15.97 8.30 -9.68
CA GLU A 54 15.57 6.90 -9.90
C GLU A 54 16.73 5.94 -9.66
N GLY A 55 17.92 6.21 -10.20
CA GLY A 55 19.08 5.32 -10.02
C GLY A 55 19.55 5.17 -8.57
N TYR A 56 19.34 6.18 -7.71
CA TYR A 56 19.64 6.05 -6.28
C TYR A 56 18.54 5.26 -5.57
N VAL A 57 17.27 5.53 -5.89
CA VAL A 57 16.11 4.88 -5.27
C VAL A 57 16.03 3.41 -5.66
N GLU A 58 16.40 3.05 -6.89
CA GLU A 58 16.46 1.66 -7.37
C GLU A 58 17.35 0.78 -6.50
N SER A 59 18.52 1.28 -6.08
CA SER A 59 19.42 0.50 -5.21
C SER A 59 18.79 0.20 -3.84
N TYR A 60 18.11 1.18 -3.24
CA TYR A 60 17.40 0.99 -1.98
C TYR A 60 16.18 0.09 -2.13
N ILE A 61 15.48 0.18 -3.27
CA ILE A 61 14.39 -0.73 -3.59
C ILE A 61 14.94 -2.16 -3.67
N GLN A 62 16.00 -2.38 -4.45
CA GLN A 62 16.55 -3.72 -4.62
C GLN A 62 17.00 -4.35 -3.29
N ASP A 63 17.65 -3.58 -2.43
CA ASP A 63 18.03 -4.05 -1.10
C ASP A 63 16.80 -4.40 -0.24
N PHE A 64 15.75 -3.57 -0.30
CA PHE A 64 14.48 -3.82 0.37
C PHE A 64 13.75 -5.06 -0.15
N GLU A 65 13.70 -5.27 -1.47
CA GLU A 65 13.07 -6.45 -2.08
C GLU A 65 13.78 -7.74 -1.65
N ASN A 66 15.12 -7.71 -1.61
CA ASN A 66 15.93 -8.84 -1.20
C ASN A 66 15.78 -9.17 0.29
N GLU A 67 15.65 -8.15 1.15
CA GLU A 67 15.52 -8.35 2.60
C GLU A 67 14.13 -8.85 3.00
N TYR A 68 13.07 -8.29 2.40
CA TYR A 68 11.68 -8.51 2.84
C TYR A 68 10.85 -9.39 1.90
N GLY A 69 11.37 -9.73 0.72
CA GLY A 69 10.66 -10.50 -0.30
C GLY A 69 9.44 -9.77 -0.87
N ILE A 70 9.39 -8.45 -0.74
CA ILE A 70 8.30 -7.59 -1.23
C ILE A 70 8.72 -7.03 -2.59
N ASN A 71 7.86 -7.12 -3.60
CA ASN A 71 8.08 -6.50 -4.90
C ASN A 71 7.64 -5.02 -4.87
N VAL A 72 8.46 -4.11 -5.38
CA VAL A 72 8.21 -2.66 -5.38
C VAL A 72 8.16 -2.15 -6.80
N GLU A 73 6.99 -1.65 -7.21
CA GLU A 73 6.83 -0.96 -8.48
C GLU A 73 7.04 0.55 -8.28
N LEU A 74 8.09 1.11 -8.88
CA LEU A 74 8.37 2.54 -8.84
C LEU A 74 7.61 3.26 -9.96
N GLU A 75 6.70 4.14 -9.60
CA GLU A 75 6.05 5.06 -10.54
C GLU A 75 6.63 6.47 -10.41
N SER A 76 7.35 6.89 -11.45
CA SER A 76 7.84 8.25 -11.61
C SER A 76 6.88 9.08 -12.47
N LYS A 77 6.57 10.29 -12.02
CA LYS A 77 5.78 11.28 -12.78
C LYS A 77 6.56 12.58 -13.07
N GLY A 78 7.89 12.51 -12.96
CA GLY A 78 8.79 13.63 -13.26
C GLY A 78 8.88 13.96 -14.73
#